data_AF-K5ZZ59-F1
#
_entry.id   AF-K5ZZ59-F1
#
_cell.length_a   1.000
_cell.length_b   1.000
_cell.length_c   1.000
_cell.angle_alpha   90.00
_cell.angle_beta   90.00
_cell.angle_gamma   90.00
#
_symmetry.space_group_name_H-M   'P 1'
#
loop_
_entity.id
_entity.type
_entity.pdbx_description
1 polymer ?
#
loop_
_entity_poly.entity_id
_entity_poly.type
_entity_poly.pdbx_seq_one_letter_code
_entity_poly.pdbx_strand_id
1 'polypeptide(L)'
;MSRFHNRNFELLEPYDAKVSCTVLRGERGSNTPDLPDKDYYDALKSVHNLVKDARKVQKSILLIGEISDIYVNSFQKMLSDENYTPDELSAIAYGYTQLLQESSDVLEEMKSVVNINGLSMSDKERMDVIDRTYNAIRNYRDLVSYYTRKNISVSYLRAKKKKDTDRVMALYGSADERYW
;
A
#
# COMPACT_ATOMS: atom_id res chain seq x y z
N MET A 1 18.75 75.15 -8.97
CA MET A 1 18.62 74.27 -7.80
C MET A 1 19.51 73.05 -8.05
N SER A 2 20.79 73.15 -7.67
CA SER A 2 21.41 72.56 -6.46
C SER A 2 21.58 71.03 -6.59
N ARG A 3 22.72 70.57 -7.12
CA ARG A 3 23.94 70.09 -6.43
C ARG A 3 23.81 68.66 -5.88
N PHE A 4 24.39 67.74 -6.65
CA PHE A 4 24.89 66.42 -6.26
C PHE A 4 25.64 66.46 -4.92
N HIS A 5 25.40 65.47 -4.05
CA HIS A 5 26.45 64.88 -3.19
C HIS A 5 26.25 63.36 -3.11
N ASN A 6 27.36 62.69 -3.38
CA ASN A 6 27.65 61.26 -3.38
C ASN A 6 27.91 60.77 -1.94
N ARG A 7 27.72 59.46 -1.69
CA ARG A 7 28.47 58.53 -0.79
C ARG A 7 27.54 57.39 -0.38
N ASN A 8 27.91 56.11 -0.35
CA ASN A 8 29.01 55.30 -0.85
C ASN A 8 28.58 53.84 -0.60
N PHE A 9 28.98 52.91 -1.47
CA PHE A 9 28.99 51.47 -1.22
C PHE A 9 29.77 51.14 0.08
N GLU A 10 29.38 50.10 0.82
CA GLU A 10 30.24 48.92 1.09
C GLU A 10 29.54 47.82 1.91
N LEU A 11 30.05 46.61 1.69
CA LEU A 11 29.59 45.27 2.09
C LEU A 11 30.32 44.80 3.38
N LEU A 12 29.77 43.76 4.04
CA LEU A 12 30.33 42.84 5.06
C LEU A 12 30.04 43.06 6.57
N GLU A 13 29.22 42.11 7.10
CA GLU A 13 29.23 41.31 8.37
C GLU A 13 30.26 41.65 9.49
N PRO A 14 30.06 41.29 10.79
CA PRO A 14 29.21 40.21 11.32
C PRO A 14 28.40 40.51 12.61
N TYR A 15 27.50 39.58 12.90
CA TYR A 15 26.81 39.33 14.18
C TYR A 15 27.82 39.26 15.36
N ASP A 16 27.80 40.26 16.25
CA ASP A 16 28.65 40.28 17.45
C ASP A 16 27.77 40.20 18.71
N ALA A 17 27.87 39.06 19.37
CA ALA A 17 27.12 38.70 20.56
C ALA A 17 27.47 39.64 21.73
N LYS A 18 26.46 40.36 22.26
CA LYS A 18 26.55 40.94 23.60
C LYS A 18 25.35 40.49 24.44
N VAL A 19 25.62 39.48 25.26
CA VAL A 19 24.86 39.14 26.45
C VAL A 19 25.00 40.33 27.41
N SER A 20 23.90 41.04 27.68
CA SER A 20 23.83 41.98 28.80
C SER A 20 22.86 41.46 29.85
N CYS A 21 23.44 40.98 30.95
CA CYS A 21 22.78 40.70 32.21
C CYS A 21 22.54 42.03 32.93
N THR A 22 21.29 42.50 32.97
CA THR A 22 20.83 43.44 33.99
C THR A 22 19.39 43.11 34.40
N VAL A 23 19.34 42.58 35.62
CA VAL A 23 18.22 42.39 36.53
C VAL A 23 17.09 43.42 36.33
N LEU A 24 15.96 42.99 35.79
CA LEU A 24 14.65 43.59 36.08
C LEU A 24 13.84 42.60 36.91
N ARG A 25 13.59 43.03 38.14
CA ARG A 25 12.87 42.39 39.23
C ARG A 25 11.37 42.62 39.03
N GLY A 26 10.59 41.55 38.97
CA GLY A 26 9.11 41.53 38.88
C GLY A 26 8.64 41.84 37.45
N GLU A 27 7.88 41.02 36.74
CA GLU A 27 6.78 40.15 37.14
C GLU A 27 6.82 38.89 36.26
N ARG A 28 6.57 37.71 36.85
CA ARG A 28 6.53 36.44 36.11
C ARG A 28 5.16 36.31 35.43
N GLY A 29 4.91 37.14 34.43
CA GLY A 29 3.81 36.96 33.48
C GLY A 29 4.21 35.88 32.48
N SER A 30 3.64 34.70 32.63
CA SER A 30 3.76 33.58 31.69
C SER A 30 3.03 33.90 30.39
N ASN A 31 3.66 34.68 29.52
CA ASN A 31 3.21 34.84 28.14
C ASN A 31 4.14 34.03 27.24
N THR A 32 4.09 32.70 27.38
CA THR A 32 4.40 31.84 26.24
C THR A 32 3.33 32.11 25.19
N PRO A 33 3.67 32.54 23.97
CA PRO A 33 2.71 32.56 22.87
C PRO A 33 2.11 31.17 22.79
N ASP A 34 0.80 31.12 22.88
CA ASP A 34 -0.08 29.96 22.80
C ASP A 34 0.11 29.29 21.43
N LEU A 35 1.23 28.58 21.32
CA LEU A 35 1.52 27.63 20.27
C LEU A 35 0.36 26.63 20.27
N PRO A 36 -0.22 26.27 19.11
CA PRO A 36 -1.33 25.33 19.04
C PRO A 36 -1.00 24.12 19.91
N ASP A 37 -1.82 23.95 20.96
CA ASP A 37 -1.57 22.97 22.01
C ASP A 37 -1.34 21.59 21.40
N LYS A 38 -0.48 20.79 22.03
CA LYS A 38 -0.18 19.41 21.63
C LYS A 38 -1.46 18.63 21.24
N ASP A 39 -2.54 18.86 21.99
CA ASP A 39 -3.85 18.22 21.81
C ASP A 39 -4.48 18.52 20.43
N TYR A 40 -4.29 19.73 19.88
CA TYR A 40 -4.78 20.09 18.54
C TYR A 40 -4.10 19.27 17.44
N TYR A 41 -2.77 19.16 17.49
CA TYR A 41 -2.02 18.35 16.52
C TYR A 41 -2.27 16.85 16.68
N ASP A 42 -2.44 16.38 17.92
CA ASP A 42 -2.79 14.99 18.21
C ASP A 42 -4.19 14.63 17.64
N ALA A 43 -5.17 15.53 17.78
CA ALA A 43 -6.51 15.37 17.19
C ALA A 43 -6.48 15.32 15.66
N LEU A 44 -5.74 16.24 15.02
CA LEU A 44 -5.61 16.26 13.56
C LEU A 44 -4.94 14.98 13.04
N LYS A 45 -3.89 14.51 13.73
CA LYS A 45 -3.19 13.27 13.39
C LYS A 45 -4.11 12.06 13.50
N SER A 46 -4.95 12.01 14.54
CA SER A 46 -5.94 10.94 14.73
C SER A 46 -6.92 10.86 13.55
N VAL A 47 -7.52 11.99 13.15
CA VAL A 47 -8.43 12.06 11.99
C VAL A 47 -7.73 11.62 10.70
N HIS A 48 -6.52 12.11 10.45
CA HIS A 48 -5.74 11.73 9.27
C HIS A 48 -5.45 10.22 9.22
N ASN A 49 -5.13 9.61 10.36
CA ASN A 49 -4.88 8.17 10.47
C ASN A 49 -6.15 7.35 10.18
N LEU A 50 -7.30 7.73 10.73
CA LEU A 50 -8.58 7.04 10.45
C LEU A 50 -8.94 7.04 8.96
N VAL A 51 -8.74 8.17 8.27
CA VAL A 51 -8.97 8.26 6.82
C VAL A 51 -7.99 7.37 6.05
N LYS A 52 -6.71 7.32 6.47
CA LYS A 52 -5.70 6.46 5.85
C LYS A 52 -6.05 4.98 6.04
N ASP A 53 -6.50 4.59 7.22
CA ASP A 53 -6.94 3.24 7.56
C ASP A 53 -8.10 2.80 6.66
N ALA A 54 -9.15 3.61 6.58
CA ALA A 54 -10.31 3.35 5.72
C ALA A 54 -9.91 3.15 4.24
N ARG A 55 -8.99 3.97 3.73
CA ARG A 55 -8.48 3.84 2.35
C ARG A 55 -7.70 2.55 2.14
N LYS A 56 -6.89 2.12 3.09
CA LYS A 56 -6.12 0.87 2.98
C LYS A 56 -7.04 -0.34 3.02
N VAL A 57 -8.03 -0.34 3.91
CA VAL A 57 -9.07 -1.39 3.97
C VAL A 57 -9.81 -1.49 2.64
N GLN A 58 -10.25 -0.36 2.08
CA GLN A 58 -10.92 -0.35 0.78
C GLN A 58 -10.06 -0.96 -0.32
N LYS A 59 -8.78 -0.57 -0.41
CA LYS A 59 -7.84 -1.13 -1.40
C LYS A 59 -7.60 -2.62 -1.19
N SER A 60 -7.49 -3.09 0.05
CA SER A 60 -7.36 -4.51 0.36
C SER A 60 -8.55 -5.32 -0.13
N ILE A 61 -9.77 -4.80 0.03
CA ILE A 61 -10.99 -5.44 -0.48
C ILE A 61 -10.95 -5.54 -2.00
N LEU A 62 -10.52 -4.48 -2.69
CA LEU A 62 -10.38 -4.49 -4.15
C LEU A 62 -9.35 -5.53 -4.61
N LEU A 63 -8.20 -5.63 -3.92
CA LEU A 63 -7.17 -6.64 -4.24
C LEU A 63 -7.68 -8.08 -4.09
N ILE A 64 -8.53 -8.35 -3.09
CA ILE A 64 -9.14 -9.68 -2.92
C ILE A 64 -10.19 -9.95 -4.01
N GLY A 65 -10.94 -8.92 -4.42
CA GLY A 65 -11.76 -8.97 -5.62
C GLY A 65 -10.94 -9.37 -6.86
N GLU A 66 -9.81 -8.70 -7.10
CA GLU A 66 -8.89 -9.05 -8.21
C GLU A 66 -8.34 -10.48 -8.11
N ILE A 67 -8.02 -10.97 -6.91
CA ILE A 67 -7.61 -12.37 -6.71
C ILE A 67 -8.72 -13.33 -7.14
N SER A 68 -9.96 -13.06 -6.73
CA SER A 68 -11.13 -13.86 -7.09
C SER A 68 -11.37 -13.83 -8.60
N ASP A 69 -11.27 -12.66 -9.22
CA ASP A 69 -11.42 -12.48 -10.66
C ASP A 69 -10.36 -13.26 -11.44
N ILE A 70 -9.09 -13.20 -11.03
CA ILE A 70 -8.00 -13.98 -11.66
C ILE A 70 -8.31 -15.46 -11.56
N TYR A 71 -8.73 -15.94 -10.38
CA TYR A 71 -9.08 -17.34 -10.17
C TYR A 71 -10.20 -17.79 -11.10
N VAL A 72 -11.38 -17.17 -11.03
CA VAL A 72 -12.57 -17.60 -11.78
C VAL A 72 -12.30 -17.56 -13.28
N ASN A 73 -11.77 -16.45 -13.79
CA ASN A 73 -11.53 -16.27 -15.21
C ASN A 73 -10.46 -17.23 -15.75
N SER A 74 -9.38 -17.44 -14.99
CA SER A 74 -8.27 -18.29 -15.44
C SER A 74 -8.61 -19.77 -15.32
N PHE A 75 -9.28 -20.16 -14.24
CA PHE A 75 -9.69 -21.55 -14.04
C PHE A 75 -10.74 -21.98 -15.07
N GLN A 76 -11.69 -21.10 -15.42
CA GLN A 76 -12.66 -21.38 -16.49
C GLN A 76 -11.98 -21.63 -17.84
N LYS A 77 -10.91 -20.87 -18.17
CA LYS A 77 -10.10 -21.13 -19.36
C LYS A 77 -9.37 -22.47 -19.27
N MET A 78 -8.78 -22.79 -18.12
CA MET A 78 -8.08 -24.07 -17.91
C MET A 78 -9.02 -25.29 -18.02
N LEU A 79 -10.29 -25.17 -17.61
CA LEU A 79 -11.29 -26.22 -17.81
C LEU A 79 -11.57 -26.52 -19.29
N SER A 80 -11.39 -25.53 -20.16
CA SER A 80 -11.57 -25.65 -21.62
C SER A 80 -10.29 -26.04 -22.36
N ASP A 81 -9.19 -26.21 -21.62
CA ASP A 81 -7.86 -26.50 -22.15
C ASP A 81 -7.56 -28.00 -22.08
N GLU A 82 -7.42 -28.62 -23.25
CA GLU A 82 -7.13 -30.05 -23.42
C GLU A 82 -5.70 -30.44 -23.00
N ASN A 83 -4.88 -29.48 -22.55
CA ASN A 83 -3.55 -29.76 -22.06
C ASN A 83 -3.51 -30.16 -20.58
N TYR A 84 -4.62 -30.11 -19.85
CA TYR A 84 -4.68 -30.54 -18.44
C TYR A 84 -5.46 -31.84 -18.27
N THR A 85 -5.03 -32.65 -17.31
CA THR A 85 -5.83 -33.79 -16.82
C THR A 85 -6.82 -33.34 -15.74
N PRO A 86 -7.88 -34.13 -15.47
CA PRO A 86 -8.80 -33.83 -14.36
C PRO A 86 -8.12 -33.73 -13.00
N ASP A 87 -7.08 -34.55 -12.75
CA ASP A 87 -6.32 -34.52 -11.50
C ASP A 87 -5.49 -33.24 -11.37
N GLU A 88 -4.88 -32.78 -12.48
CA GLU A 88 -4.15 -31.51 -12.51
C GLU A 88 -5.09 -30.33 -12.27
N LEU A 89 -6.27 -30.32 -12.90
CA LEU A 89 -7.28 -29.29 -12.68
C LEU A 89 -7.75 -29.26 -11.22
N SER A 90 -7.92 -30.42 -10.60
CA SER A 90 -8.28 -30.54 -9.18
C SER A 90 -7.18 -29.96 -8.27
N ALA A 91 -5.92 -30.26 -8.57
CA ALA A 91 -4.77 -29.71 -7.84
C ALA A 91 -4.64 -28.18 -8.03
N ILE A 92 -4.91 -27.69 -9.25
CA ILE A 92 -4.90 -26.25 -9.56
C ILE A 92 -6.01 -25.52 -8.81
N ALA A 93 -7.24 -26.06 -8.82
CA ALA A 93 -8.37 -25.52 -8.09
C ALA A 93 -8.07 -25.44 -6.59
N TYR A 94 -7.52 -26.51 -6.02
CA TYR A 94 -7.10 -26.52 -4.62
C TYR A 94 -6.07 -25.43 -4.31
N GLY A 95 -5.07 -25.24 -5.18
CA GLY A 95 -4.08 -24.18 -5.04
C GLY A 95 -4.70 -22.78 -5.01
N TYR A 96 -5.65 -22.49 -5.90
CA TYR A 96 -6.37 -21.21 -5.88
C TYR A 96 -7.22 -21.04 -4.61
N THR A 97 -7.93 -22.08 -4.18
CA THR A 97 -8.74 -22.04 -2.95
C THR A 97 -7.88 -21.69 -1.73
N GLN A 98 -6.68 -22.27 -1.60
CA GLN A 98 -5.77 -21.94 -0.51
C GLN A 98 -5.33 -20.46 -0.56
N LEU A 99 -4.92 -19.97 -1.73
CA LEU A 99 -4.48 -18.57 -1.89
C LEU A 99 -5.61 -17.58 -1.60
N LEU A 100 -6.85 -17.89 -2.00
CA LEU A 100 -8.02 -17.06 -1.73
C LEU A 100 -8.39 -17.09 -0.24
N GLN A 101 -8.31 -18.25 0.40
CA GLN A 101 -8.59 -18.39 1.83
C GLN A 101 -7.57 -17.60 2.66
N GLU A 102 -6.27 -17.81 2.42
CA GLU A 102 -5.21 -17.14 3.18
C GLU A 102 -5.27 -15.61 3.01
N SER A 103 -5.53 -15.12 1.79
CA SER A 103 -5.70 -13.68 1.56
C SER A 103 -6.94 -13.10 2.25
N SER A 104 -8.02 -13.88 2.32
CA SER A 104 -9.24 -13.49 3.05
C SER A 104 -9.02 -13.46 4.56
N ASP A 105 -8.28 -14.42 5.11
CA ASP A 105 -7.95 -14.46 6.55
C ASP A 105 -7.13 -13.22 6.97
N VAL A 106 -6.19 -12.78 6.12
CA VAL A 106 -5.43 -11.53 6.35
C VAL A 106 -6.33 -10.29 6.30
N LEU A 107 -7.36 -10.28 5.46
CA LEU A 107 -8.34 -9.18 5.45
C LEU A 107 -9.18 -9.15 6.72
N GLU A 108 -9.58 -10.31 7.24
CA GLU A 108 -10.30 -10.39 8.52
C GLU A 108 -9.42 -9.93 9.69
N GLU A 109 -8.11 -10.25 9.67
CA GLU A 109 -7.14 -9.68 10.62
C GLU A 109 -7.14 -8.15 10.54
N MET A 110 -7.05 -7.58 9.34
CA MET A 110 -7.10 -6.12 9.12
C MET A 110 -8.40 -5.50 9.65
N LYS A 111 -9.56 -6.12 9.37
CA LYS A 111 -10.87 -5.62 9.83
C LYS A 111 -11.00 -5.63 11.35
N SER A 112 -10.51 -6.68 12.00
CA SER A 112 -10.58 -6.80 13.46
C SER A 112 -9.89 -5.61 14.15
N VAL A 113 -8.77 -5.16 13.59
CA VAL A 113 -7.94 -4.08 14.11
C VAL A 113 -8.57 -2.70 13.88
N VAL A 114 -9.37 -2.54 12.83
CA VAL A 114 -10.11 -1.31 12.52
C VAL A 114 -11.38 -1.18 13.36
N ASN A 115 -12.00 -2.31 13.75
CA ASN A 115 -13.26 -2.32 14.48
C ASN A 115 -13.09 -2.23 16.01
N ILE A 116 -11.90 -2.50 16.55
CA ILE A 116 -11.64 -2.38 17.99
C ILE A 116 -11.62 -0.89 18.37
N ASN A 117 -12.72 -0.43 18.97
CA ASN A 117 -12.80 0.84 19.68
C ASN A 117 -11.91 0.81 20.94
N GLY A 118 -10.63 1.13 20.79
CA GLY A 118 -9.97 2.12 21.63
C GLY A 118 -9.49 1.80 23.05
N LEU A 119 -9.27 0.56 23.50
CA LEU A 119 -8.81 0.34 24.89
C LEU A 119 -7.57 -0.53 25.14
N SER A 120 -6.95 -1.16 24.12
CA SER A 120 -5.78 -2.04 24.37
C SER A 120 -4.58 -1.83 23.46
N MET A 121 -4.74 -1.11 22.35
CA MET A 121 -3.69 -0.96 21.34
C MET A 121 -3.50 0.52 20.99
N SER A 122 -2.25 0.96 20.88
CA SER A 122 -1.94 2.33 20.49
C SER A 122 -2.23 2.59 19.01
N ASP A 123 -2.48 3.84 18.66
CA ASP A 123 -2.66 4.27 17.26
C ASP A 123 -1.48 3.85 16.37
N LYS A 124 -0.25 3.82 16.90
CA LYS A 124 0.93 3.36 16.16
C LYS A 124 0.85 1.86 15.84
N GLU A 125 0.55 1.04 16.85
CA GLU A 125 0.43 -0.41 16.67
C GLU A 125 -0.70 -0.76 15.70
N ARG A 126 -1.82 -0.02 15.75
CA ARG A 126 -2.91 -0.15 14.77
C ARG A 126 -2.41 0.06 13.35
N MET A 127 -1.73 1.18 13.10
CA MET A 127 -1.20 1.51 11.78
C MET A 127 -0.19 0.46 11.30
N ASP A 128 0.68 -0.04 12.18
CA ASP A 128 1.69 -1.04 11.82
C ASP A 128 1.04 -2.36 11.38
N VAL A 129 -0.04 -2.79 12.05
CA VAL A 129 -0.80 -3.99 11.65
C VAL A 129 -1.54 -3.78 10.32
N ILE A 130 -2.17 -2.62 10.13
CA ILE A 130 -2.85 -2.29 8.86
C ILE A 130 -1.85 -2.25 7.70
N ASP A 131 -0.66 -1.69 7.91
CA ASP A 131 0.38 -1.62 6.89
C ASP A 131 0.92 -3.00 6.54
N ARG A 132 1.15 -3.85 7.54
CA ARG A 132 1.59 -5.25 7.34
C ARG A 132 0.54 -6.07 6.58
N THR A 133 -0.71 -6.05 7.03
CA THR A 133 -1.81 -6.83 6.43
C THR A 133 -2.10 -6.36 4.99
N TYR A 134 -2.06 -5.05 4.73
CA TYR A 134 -2.18 -4.50 3.37
C TYR A 134 -1.10 -5.04 2.42
N ASN A 135 0.15 -5.04 2.88
CA ASN A 135 1.27 -5.55 2.08
C ASN A 135 1.17 -7.07 1.86
N ALA A 136 0.70 -7.82 2.86
CA ALA A 136 0.47 -9.26 2.73
C ALA A 136 -0.60 -9.56 1.66
N ILE A 137 -1.74 -8.87 1.67
CA ILE A 137 -2.80 -9.03 0.66
C ILE A 137 -2.28 -8.72 -0.75
N ARG A 138 -1.50 -7.64 -0.89
CA ARG A 138 -0.84 -7.33 -2.17
C ARG A 138 0.08 -8.46 -2.64
N ASN A 139 0.89 -9.02 -1.74
CA ASN A 139 1.77 -10.15 -2.07
C ASN A 139 0.97 -11.39 -2.50
N TYR A 140 -0.18 -11.67 -1.87
CA TYR A 140 -1.07 -12.75 -2.29
C TYR A 140 -1.61 -12.53 -3.70
N ARG A 141 -2.00 -11.31 -4.04
CA ARG A 141 -2.43 -10.96 -5.40
C ARG A 141 -1.33 -11.21 -6.43
N ASP A 142 -0.11 -10.82 -6.11
CA ASP A 142 1.06 -11.08 -6.97
C ASP A 142 1.37 -12.59 -7.09
N LEU A 143 1.24 -13.33 -5.99
CA LEU A 143 1.43 -14.77 -5.94
C LEU A 143 0.38 -15.53 -6.78
N VAL A 144 -0.89 -15.14 -6.71
CA VAL A 144 -1.97 -15.69 -7.56
C VAL A 144 -1.69 -15.40 -9.03
N SER A 145 -1.25 -14.18 -9.35
CA SER A 145 -0.85 -13.80 -10.71
C SER A 145 0.34 -14.64 -11.21
N TYR A 146 1.33 -14.89 -10.37
CA TYR A 146 2.47 -15.75 -10.68
C TYR A 146 2.06 -17.23 -10.86
N TYR A 147 1.25 -17.75 -9.94
CA TYR A 147 0.71 -19.12 -10.00
C TYR A 147 -0.07 -19.36 -11.30
N THR A 148 -0.93 -18.40 -11.67
CA THR A 148 -1.69 -18.41 -12.91
C THR A 148 -0.78 -18.50 -14.13
N ARG A 149 0.21 -17.59 -14.22
CA ARG A 149 1.18 -17.58 -15.33
C ARG A 149 1.94 -18.90 -15.42
N LYS A 150 2.40 -19.44 -14.30
CA LYS A 150 3.12 -20.72 -14.26
C LYS A 150 2.27 -21.88 -14.80
N ASN A 151 1.00 -21.95 -14.42
CA ASN A 151 0.09 -22.98 -14.95
C ASN A 151 -0.12 -22.83 -16.46
N ILE A 152 -0.33 -21.60 -16.95
CA ILE A 152 -0.47 -21.32 -18.39
C ILE A 152 0.81 -21.71 -19.16
N SER A 153 2.00 -21.42 -18.62
CA SER A 153 3.28 -21.82 -19.25
C SER A 153 3.37 -23.33 -19.45
N VAL A 154 2.83 -24.14 -18.53
CA VAL A 154 2.79 -25.60 -18.68
C VAL A 154 1.92 -26.02 -19.87
N SER A 155 0.72 -25.44 -20.01
CA SER A 155 -0.15 -25.68 -21.16
C SER A 155 0.55 -25.30 -22.47
N TYR A 156 1.17 -24.13 -22.51
CA TYR A 156 1.91 -23.71 -23.70
C TYR A 156 3.04 -24.68 -24.08
N LEU A 157 3.85 -25.14 -23.12
CA LEU A 157 4.93 -26.10 -23.40
C LEU A 157 4.39 -27.42 -23.96
N ARG A 158 3.21 -27.86 -23.52
CA ARG A 158 2.53 -29.05 -24.05
C ARG A 158 1.98 -28.81 -25.44
N ALA A 159 1.34 -27.67 -25.67
CA ALA A 159 0.84 -27.25 -26.98
C ALA A 159 1.96 -27.11 -28.02
N LYS A 160 3.13 -26.58 -27.62
CA LYS A 160 4.33 -26.52 -28.46
C LYS A 160 4.80 -27.90 -28.94
N LYS A 161 4.71 -28.91 -28.09
CA LYS A 161 5.03 -30.31 -28.46
C LYS A 161 4.00 -30.90 -29.42
N LYS A 162 2.72 -30.53 -29.27
CA LYS A 162 1.59 -30.96 -30.12
C LYS A 162 1.45 -30.16 -31.43
N LYS A 163 2.22 -29.08 -31.60
CA LYS A 163 2.07 -28.08 -32.68
C LYS A 163 0.69 -27.40 -32.68
N ASP A 164 0.10 -27.19 -31.50
CA ASP A 164 -1.21 -26.55 -31.30
C ASP A 164 -1.08 -25.25 -30.47
N THR A 165 -0.03 -24.47 -30.75
CA THR A 165 0.26 -23.24 -29.99
C THR A 165 -0.78 -22.14 -30.22
N ASP A 166 -1.37 -22.10 -31.41
CA ASP A 166 -2.28 -21.03 -31.83
C ASP A 166 -3.58 -21.07 -31.01
N ARG A 167 -4.08 -22.28 -30.69
CA ARG A 167 -5.24 -22.46 -29.83
C ARG A 167 -4.99 -21.95 -28.41
N VAL A 168 -3.87 -22.31 -27.81
CA VAL A 168 -3.50 -21.87 -26.46
C VAL A 168 -3.29 -20.35 -26.43
N MET A 169 -2.69 -19.79 -27.48
CA MET A 169 -2.57 -18.34 -27.65
C MET A 169 -3.92 -17.65 -27.80
N ALA A 170 -4.88 -18.22 -28.51
CA ALA A 170 -6.23 -17.64 -28.60
C ALA A 170 -6.98 -17.72 -27.25
N LEU A 171 -6.76 -18.77 -26.47
CA LEU A 171 -7.44 -19.00 -25.19
C LEU A 171 -6.94 -18.04 -24.09
N TYR A 172 -5.62 -17.83 -23.99
CA TYR A 172 -5.01 -16.99 -22.95
C TYR A 172 -4.56 -15.61 -23.44
N GLY A 173 -4.41 -15.41 -24.75
CA GLY A 173 -3.95 -14.17 -25.38
C GLY A 173 -5.02 -13.10 -25.40
N SER A 174 -5.08 -12.33 -24.30
CA SER A 174 -5.70 -11.00 -24.25
C SER A 174 -5.47 -10.26 -22.92
N ALA A 175 -4.78 -10.84 -21.93
CA ALA A 175 -4.70 -10.22 -20.59
C ALA A 175 -3.38 -9.53 -20.24
N ASP A 176 -2.23 -9.94 -20.79
CA ASP A 176 -0.93 -9.25 -20.62
C ASP A 176 0.11 -9.98 -21.48
N GLU A 177 0.26 -9.57 -22.74
CA GLU A 177 1.04 -10.31 -23.72
C GLU A 177 2.54 -10.32 -23.40
N ARG A 178 3.16 -11.50 -23.59
CA ARG A 178 4.58 -11.75 -23.91
C ARG A 178 5.65 -12.03 -22.84
N TYR A 179 5.32 -12.15 -21.56
CA TYR A 179 6.33 -12.59 -20.57
C TYR A 179 5.81 -13.68 -19.64
N TRP A 180 5.91 -14.92 -20.10
CA TRP A 180 5.70 -16.16 -19.35
C TRP A 180 6.80 -17.17 -19.70
#